data_AF-A0A968LFG5-F1
#
_entry.id   AF-A0A968LFG5-F1
#
_cell.length_a   1.000
_cell.length_b   1.000
_cell.length_c   1.000
_cell.angle_alpha   90.00
_cell.angle_beta   90.00
_cell.angle_gamma   90.00
#
_symmetry.space_group_name_H-M   'P 1'
#
loop_
_entity.id
_entity.type
_entity.pdbx_description
1 polymer ?
#
loop_
_entity_poly.entity_id
_entity_poly.type
_entity_poly.pdbx_seq_one_letter_code
_entity_poly.pdbx_strand_id
1 'polypeptide(L)' 'MQCPFCQHTDSRVLESRSSEAGQSVRRRRECL' A
#
# COMPACT_ATOMS: atom_id res chain seq x y z
N MET A 1 -8.28 3.67 0.83
CA MET A 1 -8.30 2.52 -0.12
C MET A 1 -8.83 1.35 0.69
N GLN A 2 -9.95 0.77 0.26
CA GLN A 2 -10.58 -0.30 1.00
C GLN A 2 -9.69 -1.53 1.02
N CYS A 3 -9.43 -2.07 2.21
CA CYS A 3 -8.61 -3.26 2.37
C CYS A 3 -9.35 -4.48 1.81
N PRO A 4 -8.78 -5.24 0.87
CA PRO A 4 -9.45 -6.39 0.28
C PRO A 4 -9.62 -7.57 1.27
N PHE A 5 -8.94 -7.54 2.42
CA PHE A 5 -8.98 -8.60 3.42
C PHE A 5 -9.98 -8.34 4.55
N CYS A 6 -9.97 -7.12 5.12
CA CYS A 6 -10.83 -6.77 6.26
C CYS A 6 -11.88 -5.69 5.95
N GLN A 7 -11.96 -5.22 4.70
CA GLN A 7 -12.92 -4.21 4.22
C GLN A 7 -12.82 -2.83 4.88
N HIS A 8 -11.78 -2.58 5.69
CA HIS A 8 -11.54 -1.30 6.33
C HIS A 8 -11.23 -0.19 5.30
N THR A 9 -11.80 0.99 5.46
CA THR A 9 -11.79 2.08 4.46
C THR A 9 -10.52 2.90 4.50
N ASP A 10 -9.95 3.03 5.70
CA ASP A 10 -8.75 3.80 5.96
C ASP A 10 -7.50 2.93 5.96
N SER A 11 -6.39 3.50 5.52
CA SER A 11 -5.12 2.78 5.59
C SER A 11 -3.97 3.76 5.48
N ARG A 12 -2.93 3.52 6.29
CA ARG A 12 -1.70 4.30 6.28
C ARG A 12 -0.62 3.58 5.49
N VAL A 13 0.19 4.34 4.76
CA VAL A 13 1.36 3.80 4.06
C VAL A 13 2.50 3.65 5.07
N LEU A 14 3.05 2.44 5.18
CA LEU A 14 4.19 2.13 6.04
C LEU A 14 5.51 2.27 5.30
N GLU A 15 5.58 1.77 4.08
CA GLU A 15 6.82 1.68 3.32
C GLU A 15 6.50 1.78 1.83
N SER A 16 7.37 2.47 1.08
CA SER A 16 7.30 2.55 -0.38
C SER A 16 8.59 2.03 -0.98
N ARG A 17 8.48 1.12 -1.95
CA ARG A 17 9.61 0.56 -2.70
C ARG A 17 9.39 0.79 -4.19
N SER A 18 10.40 1.30 -4.87
CA SER A 18 10.43 1.47 -6.32
C SER A 18 11.03 0.21 -6.97
N SER A 19 10.48 -0.22 -8.11
CA SER A 19 11.17 -1.19 -8.95
C SER A 19 12.39 -0.53 -9.62
N GLU A 20 13.48 -1.27 -9.83
CA GLU A 20 14.75 -0.76 -10.38
C GLU A 20 14.59 -0.01 -11.71
N ALA A 21 13.60 -0.38 -12.52
CA ALA A 21 13.33 0.28 -13.80
C ALA A 21 12.39 1.51 -13.69
N GLY A 22 12.01 1.94 -12.48
CA GLY A 22 11.08 3.06 -12.27
C GLY A 22 9.64 2.83 -12.73
N GLN A 23 9.35 1.66 -13.32
CA GLN A 23 8.05 1.34 -13.94
C GLN A 23 6.93 1.13 -12.92
N SER A 24 7.25 0.86 -11.65
CA SER A 24 6.23 0.65 -10.63
C SER A 24 6.72 1.03 -9.23
N VAL A 25 5.77 1.42 -8.39
CA VAL A 25 5.98 1.67 -6.96
C VAL A 25 5.05 0.77 -6.17
N ARG A 26 5.61 -0.10 -5.34
CA ARG A 26 4.88 -0.96 -4.41
C ARG A 26 4.83 -0.28 -3.05
N ARG A 27 3.64 -0.19 -2.46
CA ARG A 27 3.43 0.44 -1.15
C ARG A 27 2.89 -0.59 -0.17
N ARG A 28 3.57 -0.80 0.96
CA ARG A 28 3.06 -1.56 2.09
C ARG A 28 2.15 -0.66 2.91
N ARG A 29 0.95 -1.12 3.24
CA ARG A 29 -0.06 -0.36 3.99
C ARG A 29 -0.49 -1.13 5.24
N GLU A 30 -0.84 -0.41 6.29
CA GLU A 30 -1.60 -0.93 7.44
C GLU A 30 -3.03 -0.38 7.42
N CYS A 31 -3.99 -1.18 7.90
CA CYS A 31 -5.32 -0.65 8.20
C CYS A 31 -5.22 0.20 9.46
N LEU A 32 -6.02 1.27 9.52
CA LEU A 32 -6.12 2.14 10.68
C LEU A 32 -7.27 1.73 11.61
#